data_AF-A0A8I2K1Q0-F1
#
_entry.id   AF-A0A8I2K1Q0-F1
#
_cell.length_a   1.000
_cell.length_b   1.000
_cell.length_c   1.000
_cell.angle_alpha   90.00
_cell.angle_beta   90.00
_cell.angle_gamma   90.00
#
_symmetry.space_group_name_H-M   'P 1'
#
loop_
_entity.id
_entity.type
_entity.pdbx_description
1 polymer ?
#
loop_
_entity_poly.entity_id
_entity_poly.type
_entity_poly.pdbx_seq_one_letter_code
_entity_poly.pdbx_strand_id
1 'polypeptide(L)'
;MELTINIEYDQVLKLARQLPYKYKKKLTQEIEKDLKAESEENTDGSTKYQSGSEDLNELQQFLLQGPLMSDEQFDSFKKLRKDFNRWLEK
;
A
#
# COMPACT_ATOMS: atom_id res chain seq x y z
N MET A 1 9.48 -44.20 -3.02
CA MET A 1 10.15 -43.52 -1.89
C MET A 1 10.09 -42.04 -2.18
N GLU A 2 9.30 -41.28 -1.44
CA GLU A 2 9.20 -39.83 -1.60
C GLU A 2 10.23 -39.19 -0.66
N LEU A 3 11.20 -38.47 -1.23
CA LEU A 3 12.27 -37.85 -0.47
C LEU A 3 11.77 -36.49 0.04
N THR A 4 11.20 -36.47 1.24
CA THR A 4 10.86 -35.21 1.92
C THR A 4 12.14 -34.59 2.46
N ILE A 5 12.76 -33.71 1.67
CA ILE A 5 13.93 -32.95 2.09
C ILE A 5 13.43 -31.82 3.01
N ASN A 6 13.61 -31.98 4.32
CA ASN A 6 13.43 -30.89 5.28
C ASN A 6 14.60 -29.92 5.13
N ILE A 7 14.43 -28.90 4.28
CA ILE A 7 15.41 -27.83 4.08
C ILE A 7 15.06 -26.68 5.02
N GLU A 8 15.96 -26.37 5.95
CA GLU A 8 15.82 -25.21 6.82
C GLU A 8 16.14 -23.91 6.07
N TYR A 9 15.55 -22.79 6.50
CA TYR A 9 15.72 -21.48 5.85
C TYR A 9 17.20 -21.11 5.63
N ASP A 10 18.04 -21.34 6.62
CA ASP A 10 19.48 -21.03 6.55
C ASP A 10 20.20 -21.83 5.46
N GLN A 11 19.74 -23.03 5.14
CA GLN A 11 20.31 -23.86 4.08
C GLN A 11 19.93 -23.30 2.71
N VAL A 12 18.69 -22.87 2.53
CA VAL A 12 18.23 -22.18 1.31
C VAL A 12 19.01 -20.88 1.10
N LEU A 13 19.21 -20.10 2.17
CA LEU A 13 19.94 -18.84 2.11
C LEU A 13 21.41 -19.02 1.72
N LYS A 14 22.08 -20.05 2.27
CA LYS A 14 23.45 -20.41 1.89
C LYS A 14 23.53 -20.83 0.42
N LEU A 15 22.55 -21.61 -0.04
CA LEU A 15 22.47 -22.02 -1.45
C LEU A 15 22.31 -20.79 -2.36
N ALA A 16 21.35 -19.91 -2.04
CA ALA A 16 21.08 -18.68 -2.78
C ALA A 16 22.32 -17.77 -2.87
N ARG A 17 23.13 -17.69 -1.81
CA ARG A 17 24.39 -16.93 -1.80
C ARG A 17 25.47 -17.50 -2.72
N GLN A 18 25.48 -18.82 -2.96
CA GLN A 18 26.46 -19.46 -3.85
C GLN A 18 26.16 -19.25 -5.34
N LEU A 19 24.95 -18.79 -5.71
CA LEU A 19 24.63 -18.56 -7.11
C LEU A 19 25.43 -17.40 -7.75
N PRO A 20 25.76 -17.50 -9.05
CA PRO A 20 26.30 -16.39 -9.83
C PRO A 20 25.33 -15.19 -9.90
N TYR A 21 25.86 -13.98 -10.03
CA TYR A 21 25.10 -12.72 -10.01
C TYR A 21 23.90 -12.70 -10.96
N LYS A 22 24.07 -13.22 -12.18
CA LYS A 22 23.02 -13.29 -13.20
C LYS A 22 21.79 -14.07 -12.73
N TYR A 23 21.98 -15.12 -11.94
CA TYR A 23 20.88 -15.96 -11.44
C TYR A 23 20.28 -15.40 -10.16
N LYS A 24 21.08 -14.74 -9.30
CA LYS A 24 20.55 -14.00 -8.14
C LYS A 24 19.54 -12.93 -8.56
N LYS A 25 19.86 -12.16 -9.61
CA LYS A 25 18.96 -11.13 -10.13
C LYS A 25 17.64 -11.70 -10.65
N LYS A 26 17.68 -12.87 -11.29
CA LYS A 26 16.47 -13.56 -11.74
C LYS A 26 15.63 -14.07 -10.56
N LEU A 27 16.30 -14.65 -9.56
CA LEU A 27 15.64 -15.17 -8.36
C LEU A 27 14.95 -14.06 -7.56
N THR A 28 15.59 -12.91 -7.39
CA THR A 28 14.96 -11.75 -6.72
C THR A 28 13.77 -11.22 -7.50
N GLN A 29 13.86 -11.16 -8.83
CA GLN A 29 12.74 -10.73 -9.68
C GLN A 29 11.55 -11.67 -9.61
N GLU A 30 11.78 -12.97 -9.49
CA GLU A 30 10.68 -13.94 -9.38
C GLU A 30 10.05 -13.89 -7.98
N ILE A 31 10.86 -13.81 -6.92
CA ILE A 31 10.37 -13.63 -5.54
C ILE A 31 9.55 -12.33 -5.41
N GLU A 32 9.99 -11.23 -6.02
CA GLU A 32 9.24 -9.97 -6.02
C GLU A 32 7.89 -10.08 -6.72
N LYS A 33 7.76 -10.93 -7.76
CA LYS A 33 6.47 -11.17 -8.41
C LYS A 33 5.56 -12.04 -7.55
N ASP A 34 6.10 -13.08 -6.95
CA ASP A 34 5.34 -14.00 -6.10
C ASP A 34 4.80 -13.26 -4.86
N LEU A 35 5.62 -12.41 -4.22
CA LEU A 35 5.19 -11.58 -3.10
C LEU A 35 4.06 -10.60 -3.48
N LYS A 36 4.08 -10.08 -4.70
CA LYS A 36 3.01 -9.21 -5.22
C LYS A 36 1.73 -9.98 -5.52
N ALA A 37 1.86 -11.18 -6.08
CA ALA A 37 0.71 -12.04 -6.34
C ALA A 37 0.03 -12.49 -5.02
N GLU A 38 0.80 -12.83 -3.99
CA GLU A 38 0.26 -13.21 -2.67
C GLU A 38 -0.42 -12.04 -1.93
N SER A 39 0.00 -10.80 -2.17
CA SER A 39 -0.67 -9.61 -1.62
C SER A 39 -2.02 -9.31 -2.27
N GLU A 40 -2.21 -9.70 -3.54
CA GLU A 40 -3.46 -9.46 -4.27
C GLU A 40 -4.57 -10.45 -3.88
N GLU A 41 -4.24 -11.68 -3.51
CA GLU A 41 -5.23 -12.73 -3.19
C GLU A 41 -5.91 -12.58 -1.81
N ASN A 42 -5.44 -11.68 -0.93
CA ASN A 42 -5.94 -11.55 0.45
C ASN A 42 -6.84 -10.32 0.72
N THR A 43 -7.33 -9.62 -0.32
CA THR A 43 -8.22 -8.46 -0.13
C THR A 43 -9.70 -8.81 -0.29
N ASP A 44 -10.21 -9.66 0.61
CA ASP A 44 -11.64 -9.73 0.92
C ASP A 44 -11.83 -9.58 2.43
N GLY A 45 -12.30 -8.40 2.86
CA GLY A 45 -12.85 -8.19 4.19
C GLY A 45 -11.95 -7.57 5.26
N SER A 46 -12.09 -6.25 5.42
CA SER A 46 -12.03 -5.50 6.68
C SER A 46 -10.67 -5.24 7.37
N THR A 47 -10.33 -3.95 7.36
CA THR A 47 -9.72 -3.17 8.44
C THR A 47 -8.35 -3.61 8.95
N LYS A 48 -7.29 -2.95 8.46
CA LYS A 48 -6.11 -2.65 9.28
C LYS A 48 -5.39 -1.40 8.76
N TYR A 49 -5.38 -0.38 9.61
CA TYR A 49 -4.39 0.69 9.59
C TYR A 49 -3.03 0.06 9.87
N GLN A 50 -2.23 -0.22 8.84
CA GLN A 50 -0.79 -0.40 8.99
C GLN A 50 -0.06 0.30 7.85
N SER A 51 0.89 1.11 8.27
CA SER A 51 1.83 1.91 7.50
C SER A 51 2.49 1.09 6.39
N GLY A 52 2.32 1.51 5.13
CA GLY A 52 2.94 0.84 3.97
C GLY A 52 2.20 1.18 2.69
N SER A 53 2.51 2.33 2.11
CA SER A 53 1.95 2.82 0.85
C SER A 53 2.48 2.03 -0.35
N GLU A 54 1.81 0.96 -0.79
CA GLU A 54 2.14 0.40 -2.11
C GLU A 54 0.96 0.25 -3.09
N ASP A 55 -0.31 0.26 -2.68
CA ASP A 55 -1.44 0.18 -3.65
C ASP A 55 -2.57 1.21 -3.42
N LEU A 56 -2.21 2.46 -3.09
CA LEU A 56 -3.19 3.54 -3.22
C LEU A 56 -3.29 3.93 -4.69
N ASN A 57 -4.48 3.74 -5.27
CA ASN A 57 -4.83 4.20 -6.60
C ASN A 57 -4.41 5.68 -6.75
N GLU A 58 -3.89 6.10 -7.91
CA GLU A 58 -3.33 7.45 -8.12
C GLU A 58 -4.32 8.56 -7.71
N LEU A 59 -5.62 8.31 -7.94
CA LEU A 59 -6.71 9.17 -7.48
C LEU A 59 -6.79 9.29 -5.95
N GLN A 60 -6.59 8.20 -5.21
CA GLN A 60 -6.59 8.20 -3.75
C GLN A 60 -5.37 8.94 -3.18
N GLN A 61 -4.21 8.81 -3.81
CA GLN A 61 -3.03 9.61 -3.43
C GLN A 61 -3.29 11.11 -3.67
N PHE A 62 -3.89 11.45 -4.81
CA PHE A 62 -4.28 12.83 -5.12
C PHE A 62 -5.30 13.39 -4.11
N LEU A 63 -6.32 12.61 -3.74
CA LEU A 63 -7.30 13.01 -2.74
C LEU A 63 -6.68 13.20 -1.35
N LEU A 64 -5.68 12.39 -0.98
CA LEU A 64 -4.93 12.54 0.26
C LEU A 64 -4.07 13.81 0.30
N GLN A 65 -3.56 14.23 -0.86
CA GLN A 65 -2.79 15.47 -1.02
C GLN A 65 -3.68 16.72 -1.11
N GLY A 66 -4.99 16.58 -0.94
CA GLY A 66 -5.92 17.70 -0.92
C GLY A 66 -5.56 18.72 0.17
N PRO A 67 -5.86 20.02 -0.05
CA PRO A 67 -5.62 21.05 0.93
C PRO A 67 -6.41 20.76 2.22
N LEU A 68 -5.68 20.64 3.33
CA LEU A 68 -6.28 20.54 4.66
C LEU A 68 -6.61 21.94 5.17
N MET A 69 -7.86 22.15 5.57
CA MET A 69 -8.33 23.40 6.14
C MET A 69 -8.01 23.44 7.64
N SER A 70 -7.53 24.57 8.16
CA SER A 70 -7.39 24.75 9.62
C SER A 70 -8.76 24.97 10.29
N ASP A 71 -8.84 24.77 11.61
CA ASP A 71 -10.09 24.97 12.36
C ASP A 71 -10.65 26.39 12.21
N GLU A 72 -9.77 27.41 12.20
CA GLU A 72 -10.17 28.81 11.99
C GLU A 72 -10.76 29.04 10.59
N GLN A 73 -10.13 28.45 9.57
CA GLN A 73 -10.61 28.52 8.21
C GLN A 73 -11.96 27.80 8.08
N PHE A 74 -12.13 26.66 8.74
CA PHE A 74 -13.39 25.90 8.74
C PHE A 74 -14.55 26.69 9.35
N ASP A 75 -14.32 27.40 10.44
CA ASP A 75 -15.32 28.26 11.05
C ASP A 75 -15.68 29.47 10.17
N SER A 76 -14.69 30.04 9.48
CA SER A 76 -14.95 31.09 8.48
C SER A 76 -15.81 30.58 7.32
N PHE A 77 -15.55 29.36 6.86
CA PHE A 77 -16.33 28.70 5.80
C PHE A 77 -17.77 28.42 6.25
N LYS A 78 -17.99 27.95 7.48
CA LYS A 78 -19.34 27.75 8.03
C LYS A 78 -20.15 29.05 8.05
N LYS A 79 -19.53 30.15 8.49
CA LYS A 79 -20.18 31.48 8.49
C LYS A 79 -20.53 31.90 7.07
N LEU A 80 -19.57 31.80 6.15
CA LEU A 80 -19.76 32.12 4.73
C LEU A 80 -20.89 31.29 4.10
N ARG A 81 -20.95 29.99 4.40
CA ARG A 81 -21.98 29.08 3.88
C ARG A 81 -23.38 29.43 4.39
N LYS A 82 -23.49 29.84 5.66
CA LYS A 82 -24.75 30.30 6.25
C LYS A 82 -25.23 31.59 5.58
N ASP A 83 -24.33 32.54 5.38
CA ASP A 83 -24.65 33.82 4.72
C ASP A 83 -25.02 33.61 3.25
N PHE A 84 -24.34 32.69 2.56
CA PHE A 84 -24.62 32.35 1.17
C PHE A 84 -25.99 31.66 1.00
N ASN A 85 -26.34 30.71 1.87
CA ASN A 85 -27.65 30.08 1.84
C ASN A 85 -28.77 31.11 2.08
N ARG A 86 -28.55 32.03 3.03
CA ARG A 86 -29.49 33.12 3.29
C ARG A 86 -29.65 34.07 2.10
N TRP A 87 -28.60 34.25 1.30
CA TRP A 87 -28.65 35.03 0.07
C TRP A 87 -29.43 34.28 -1.03
N LEU A 88 -29.23 32.97 -1.18
CA LEU A 88 -29.96 32.15 -2.15
C LEU A 88 -31.46 32.01 -1.82
N GLU A 89 -31.83 32.06 -0.55
CA GLU A 89 -33.23 32.02 -0.10
C GLU A 89 -33.99 33.34 -0.32
N LYS A 90 -33.30 34.41 -0.76
CA LYS A 90 -33.86 35.75 -0.95
C LYS A 90 -34.12 36.04 -2.42
#